data_AF-A0A935PC90-F1
#
_entry.id   AF-A0A935PC90-F1
#
_cell.length_a   1.000
_cell.length_b   1.000
_cell.length_c   1.000
_cell.angle_alpha   90.00
_cell.angle_beta   90.00
_cell.angle_gamma   90.00
#
_symmetry.space_group_name_H-M   'P 1'
#
loop_
_entity.id
_entity.type
_entity.pdbx_description
1 polymer ?
#
loop_
_entity_poly.entity_id
_entity_poly.type
_entity_poly.pdbx_seq_one_letter_code
_entity_poly.pdbx_strand_id
1 'polypeptide(L)'
;MAAITGTLSKRTEFAGDYKMLVVTCVPTSASDTVTLTAATHGITEIAAVIPLITAGNDAALQTAYASVSGLVITLTTAASGGTAATDWTGATVALIVIGR
;
A
#
# COMPACT_ATOMS: atom_id res chain seq x y z
N MET A 1 -8.37 -11.15 4.99
CA MET A 1 -7.70 -10.46 3.86
C MET A 1 -8.75 -10.11 2.83
N ALA A 2 -9.14 -8.84 2.76
CA ALA A 2 -9.98 -8.37 1.66
C ALA A 2 -9.09 -7.88 0.51
N ALA A 3 -9.51 -8.14 -0.74
CA ALA A 3 -8.81 -7.61 -1.91
C ALA A 3 -9.33 -6.21 -2.20
N ILE A 4 -8.44 -5.22 -2.22
CA ILE A 4 -8.77 -3.82 -2.49
C ILE A 4 -8.02 -3.34 -3.74
N THR A 5 -8.57 -2.33 -4.40
CA THR A 5 -7.94 -1.75 -5.59
C THR A 5 -7.04 -0.59 -5.19
N GLY A 6 -5.79 -0.64 -5.64
CA GLY A 6 -4.88 0.50 -5.60
C GLY A 6 -4.96 1.30 -6.90
N THR A 7 -4.97 2.63 -6.80
CA THR A 7 -4.94 3.54 -7.94
C THR A 7 -3.55 4.13 -8.09
N LEU A 8 -2.90 3.94 -9.24
CA LEU A 8 -1.62 4.58 -9.54
C LEU A 8 -1.79 6.10 -9.59
N SER A 9 -1.16 6.82 -8.66
CA SER A 9 -1.24 8.27 -8.57
C SER A 9 0.02 8.98 -9.08
N LYS A 10 1.20 8.36 -8.95
CA LYS A 10 2.47 8.89 -9.46
C LYS A 10 3.41 7.77 -9.91
N ARG A 11 4.30 8.08 -10.86
CA ARG A 11 5.37 7.20 -11.34
C ARG A 11 6.61 8.05 -11.64
N THR A 12 7.78 7.52 -11.30
CA THR A 12 9.08 8.00 -11.80
C THR A 12 9.99 6.81 -12.05
N GLU A 13 11.00 7.01 -12.88
CA GLU A 13 11.96 5.98 -13.28
C GLU A 13 13.39 6.47 -13.00
N PHE A 14 14.26 5.56 -12.60
CA PHE A 14 15.65 5.79 -12.26
C PHE A 14 16.52 4.97 -13.20
N ALA A 15 17.22 5.65 -14.11
CA ALA A 15 18.19 5.06 -15.04
C ALA A 15 17.67 3.88 -15.88
N GLY A 16 16.36 3.77 -16.09
CA GLY A 16 15.74 2.69 -16.87
C GLY A 16 15.67 1.33 -16.17
N ASP A 17 16.09 1.24 -14.91
CA ASP A 17 16.16 -0.03 -14.16
C ASP A 17 15.08 -0.06 -13.06
N TYR A 18 15.13 0.89 -12.11
CA TYR A 18 14.16 0.95 -11.03
C TYR A 18 13.09 2.00 -11.28
N LYS A 19 11.87 1.69 -10.85
CA LYS A 19 10.72 2.59 -10.87
C LYS A 19 10.22 2.79 -9.45
N MET A 20 9.80 4.01 -9.15
CA MET A 20 9.02 4.32 -7.96
C MET A 20 7.60 4.68 -8.38
N LEU A 21 6.63 3.97 -7.80
CA LEU A 21 5.21 4.18 -7.99
C LEU A 21 4.61 4.66 -6.68
N VAL A 22 3.61 5.52 -6.76
CA VAL A 22 2.70 5.78 -5.64
C VAL A 22 1.36 5.20 -6.01
N VAL A 23 0.90 4.24 -5.22
CA VAL A 23 -0.40 3.59 -5.38
C VAL A 23 -1.26 3.98 -4.19
N THR A 24 -2.37 4.67 -4.44
CA THR A 24 -3.30 5.10 -3.39
C THR A 24 -4.43 4.09 -3.24
N CYS A 25 -4.71 3.66 -2.02
CA CYS A 25 -5.82 2.75 -1.72
C CYS A 25 -6.57 3.20 -0.46
N VAL A 26 -7.82 2.73 -0.34
CA VAL A 26 -8.64 2.90 0.86
C VAL A 26 -8.68 1.55 1.56
N PRO A 27 -8.07 1.42 2.75
CA PRO A 27 -8.17 0.18 3.52
C PRO A 27 -9.62 -0.04 3.95
N THR A 28 -10.01 -1.31 3.99
CA THR A 28 -11.36 -1.75 4.39
C THR A 28 -11.33 -2.78 5.51
N SER A 29 -10.14 -3.30 5.84
CA SER A 29 -9.95 -4.24 6.94
C SER A 29 -8.54 -4.13 7.53
N ALA A 30 -8.31 -4.84 8.64
CA ALA A 30 -7.01 -4.82 9.31
C ALA A 30 -5.88 -5.45 8.49
N SER A 31 -6.24 -6.22 7.46
CA SER A 31 -5.32 -6.85 6.53
C SER A 31 -5.97 -6.92 5.16
N ASP A 32 -5.50 -6.10 4.23
CA ASP A 32 -5.97 -6.03 2.85
C ASP A 32 -4.86 -6.42 1.87
N THR A 33 -5.24 -6.81 0.65
CA THR A 33 -4.29 -7.05 -0.43
C THR A 33 -4.49 -6.09 -1.59
N VAL A 34 -3.37 -5.60 -2.14
CA VAL A 34 -3.30 -4.80 -3.36
C VAL A 34 -2.42 -5.55 -4.37
N THR A 35 -3.00 -5.93 -5.50
CA THR A 35 -2.28 -6.64 -6.56
C THR A 35 -1.82 -5.67 -7.62
N LEU A 36 -0.50 -5.65 -7.87
CA LEU A 36 0.09 -4.93 -8.99
C LEU A 36 0.21 -5.85 -10.21
N THR A 37 0.31 -5.24 -11.37
CA THR A 37 0.42 -5.90 -12.66
C THR A 37 1.43 -5.17 -13.53
N ALA A 38 2.26 -5.89 -14.28
CA ALA A 38 3.25 -5.28 -15.16
C ALA A 38 2.60 -4.36 -16.22
N ALA A 39 1.45 -4.74 -16.78
CA ALA A 39 0.74 -3.95 -17.78
C ALA A 39 0.32 -2.57 -17.26
N THR A 40 -0.24 -2.50 -16.04
CA THR A 40 -0.74 -1.24 -15.47
C THR A 40 0.38 -0.46 -14.77
N HIS A 41 1.26 -1.15 -14.06
CA HIS A 41 2.19 -0.56 -13.10
C HIS A 41 3.61 -0.44 -13.65
N GLY A 42 3.93 -1.16 -14.73
CA GLY A 42 5.24 -1.13 -15.37
C GLY A 42 6.34 -1.80 -14.54
N ILE A 43 5.99 -2.56 -13.51
CA ILE A 43 6.93 -3.34 -12.69
C ILE A 43 6.59 -4.83 -12.75
N THR A 44 7.64 -5.63 -12.79
CA THR A 44 7.68 -7.09 -12.82
C THR A 44 8.14 -7.68 -11.49
N GLU A 45 8.85 -6.90 -10.67
CA GLU A 45 9.31 -7.28 -9.33
C GLU A 45 9.16 -6.09 -8.36
N ILE A 46 8.74 -6.37 -7.12
CA ILE A 46 8.72 -5.39 -6.03
C ILE A 46 9.98 -5.56 -5.17
N ALA A 47 10.79 -4.52 -5.08
CA ALA A 47 11.98 -4.48 -4.22
C ALA A 47 11.66 -3.94 -2.82
N ALA A 48 10.77 -2.95 -2.71
CA ALA A 48 10.35 -2.39 -1.43
C ALA A 48 8.96 -1.74 -1.53
N VAL A 49 8.25 -1.70 -0.39
CA VAL A 49 6.99 -0.95 -0.24
C VAL A 49 7.03 -0.19 1.07
N ILE A 50 6.73 1.10 1.01
CA ILE A 50 6.58 1.97 2.19
C ILE A 50 5.12 2.44 2.22
N PRO A 51 4.28 1.90 3.11
CA PRO A 51 2.93 2.40 3.30
C PRO A 51 2.95 3.68 4.14
N LEU A 52 2.08 4.61 3.80
CA LEU A 52 1.86 5.85 4.54
C LEU A 52 0.37 6.13 4.63
N ILE A 53 -0.17 6.28 5.83
CA ILE A 53 -1.54 6.78 6.04
C ILE A 53 -1.52 8.28 5.75
N THR A 54 -2.29 8.72 4.77
CA THR A 54 -2.35 10.12 4.32
C THR A 54 -3.61 10.85 4.77
N ALA A 55 -4.62 10.12 5.23
CA ALA A 55 -5.87 10.66 5.77
C ALA A 55 -6.53 9.65 6.71
N GLY A 56 -7.39 10.14 7.62
CA GLY A 56 -8.19 9.31 8.53
C GLY A 56 -7.38 8.66 9.65
N ASN A 57 -6.21 9.20 10.00
CA ASN A 57 -5.42 8.67 11.10
C ASN A 57 -5.99 9.11 12.46
N ASP A 58 -6.17 8.16 13.37
CA ASP A 58 -6.63 8.39 14.72
C ASP A 58 -6.14 7.27 15.67
N ALA A 59 -6.80 7.08 16.82
CA ALA A 59 -6.45 6.01 17.76
C ALA A 59 -6.84 4.61 17.25
N ALA A 60 -7.88 4.50 16.44
CA ALA A 60 -8.38 3.24 15.86
C ALA A 60 -7.61 2.83 14.60
N LEU A 61 -6.94 3.78 13.92
CA LEU A 61 -6.05 3.57 12.78
C LEU A 61 -4.85 4.53 12.86
N GLN A 62 -3.71 4.03 13.33
CA GLN A 62 -2.52 4.85 13.54
C GLN A 62 -1.35 4.47 12.63
N THR A 63 -1.17 3.18 12.37
CA THR A 63 0.02 2.67 11.66
C THR A 63 -0.38 1.73 10.54
N ALA A 64 0.41 1.72 9.47
CA ALA A 64 0.29 0.79 8.36
C ALA A 64 1.63 0.09 8.11
N TYR A 65 1.57 -1.18 7.74
CA TYR A 65 2.70 -2.05 7.41
C TYR A 65 2.43 -2.72 6.07
N ALA A 66 3.49 -3.02 5.34
CA ALA A 66 3.40 -3.71 4.06
C ALA A 66 4.32 -4.93 4.07
N SER A 67 3.81 -6.05 3.59
CA SER A 67 4.61 -7.20 3.18
C SER A 67 4.30 -7.55 1.73
N VAL A 68 5.21 -8.23 1.05
CA VAL A 68 5.08 -8.52 -0.38
C VAL A 68 5.30 -9.98 -0.69
N SER A 69 4.55 -10.48 -1.67
CA SER A 69 4.75 -11.79 -2.29
C SER A 69 4.51 -11.66 -3.79
N GLY A 70 5.58 -11.71 -4.58
CA GLY A 70 5.54 -11.33 -5.99
C GLY A 70 5.05 -9.90 -6.16
N LEU A 71 3.99 -9.71 -6.96
CA LEU A 71 3.35 -8.41 -7.18
C LEU A 71 2.15 -8.13 -6.24
N VAL A 72 1.93 -8.98 -5.23
CA VAL A 72 0.86 -8.80 -4.24
C VAL A 72 1.43 -8.14 -3.00
N ILE A 73 0.88 -6.97 -2.64
CA ILE A 73 1.18 -6.24 -1.42
C ILE A 73 0.10 -6.58 -0.40
N THR A 74 0.49 -7.06 0.78
CA THR A 74 -0.40 -7.16 1.93
C THR A 74 -0.23 -5.92 2.78
N LEU A 75 -1.28 -5.11 2.86
CA LEU A 75 -1.37 -3.93 3.72
C LEU A 75 -2.00 -4.33 5.05
N THR A 76 -1.25 -4.20 6.14
CA THR A 76 -1.74 -4.45 7.50
C THR A 76 -1.83 -3.13 8.23
N THR A 77 -2.98 -2.84 8.84
CA THR A 77 -3.21 -1.61 9.59
C THR A 77 -3.40 -1.87 11.08
N ALA A 78 -2.86 -1.01 11.92
CA ALA A 78 -2.90 -1.14 13.37
C ALA A 78 -3.38 0.14 14.08
N ALA A 79 -4.06 -0.05 15.21
CA ALA A 79 -4.43 0.98 16.17
C ALA A 79 -3.21 1.40 17.02
N SER A 80 -3.35 2.46 17.84
CA SER A 80 -2.23 3.00 18.63
C SER A 80 -1.65 2.04 19.67
N GLY A 81 -2.40 1.00 20.05
CA GLY A 81 -1.95 -0.07 20.95
C GLY A 81 -1.22 -1.22 20.26
N GLY A 82 -0.95 -1.12 18.95
CA GLY A 82 -0.37 -2.22 18.16
C GLY A 82 -1.35 -3.37 17.87
N THR A 83 -2.62 -3.21 18.23
CA THR A 83 -3.69 -4.14 17.87
C THR A 83 -4.17 -3.90 16.45
N ALA A 84 -4.94 -4.83 15.88
CA ALA A 84 -5.62 -4.63 14.61
C ALA A 84 -6.44 -3.32 14.64
N ALA A 85 -6.38 -2.56 13.55
CA ALA A 85 -7.23 -1.38 13.40
C ALA A 85 -8.71 -1.77 13.42
N THR A 86 -9.56 -0.88 13.91
CA THR A 86 -11.00 -1.14 14.10
C THR A 86 -11.91 -0.18 13.35
N ASP A 87 -11.36 0.91 12.80
CA ASP A 87 -12.09 1.88 11.99
C ASP A 87 -11.18 2.37 10.84
N TRP A 88 -11.75 2.47 9.64
CA TRP A 88 -11.07 2.98 8.44
C TRP A 88 -11.86 4.14 7.80
N THR A 89 -12.78 4.74 8.55
CA THR A 89 -13.62 5.83 8.05
C THR A 89 -12.77 7.02 7.63
N GLY A 90 -12.85 7.39 6.36
CA GLY A 90 -12.04 8.47 5.78
C GLY A 90 -10.55 8.14 5.63
N ALA A 91 -10.17 6.87 5.82
CA ALA A 91 -8.79 6.44 5.69
C ALA A 91 -8.31 6.50 4.24
N THR A 92 -7.06 6.90 4.03
CA THR A 92 -6.38 6.74 2.75
C THR A 92 -4.94 6.37 3.00
N VAL A 93 -4.45 5.39 2.26
CA VAL A 93 -3.05 4.92 2.34
C VAL A 93 -2.38 5.12 0.99
N ALA A 94 -1.19 5.72 1.00
CA ALA A 94 -0.27 5.73 -0.11
C ALA A 94 0.77 4.62 0.06
N LEU A 95 0.83 3.71 -0.90
CA LEU A 95 1.88 2.71 -1.02
C LEU A 95 2.95 3.25 -1.96
N ILE A 96 4.11 3.60 -1.40
CA ILE A 96 5.29 3.97 -2.20
C ILE A 96 6.01 2.67 -2.55
N VAL A 97 5.90 2.25 -3.80
CA VAL A 97 6.41 0.97 -4.29
C VAL A 97 7.67 1.23 -5.11
N ILE A 98 8.76 0.54 -4.78
CA ILE A 98 10.01 0.55 -5.55
C ILE A 98 10.16 -0.83 -6.17
N GLY A 99 10.37 -0.89 -7.48
CA GLY A 99 10.44 -2.14 -8.23
C GLY A 99 11.10 -1.99 -9.60
N ARG A 100 11.21 -3.09 -10.34
CA ARG A 100 11.77 -3.15 -11.71
C ARG A 100 10.70 -3.48 -12.72
#